data_AF-A0A953AVV7-F1
#
_entry.id   AF-A0A953AVV7-F1
#
_cell.length_a   1.000
_cell.length_b   1.000
_cell.length_c   1.000
_cell.angle_alpha   90.00
_cell.angle_beta   90.00
_cell.angle_gamma   90.00
#
_symmetry.space_group_name_H-M   'P 1'
#
loop_
_entity.id
_entity.type
_entity.pdbx_description
1 polymer ?
#
loop_
_entity_poly.entity_id
_entity_poly.type
_entity_poly.pdbx_seq_one_letter_code
_entity_poly.pdbx_strand_id
1 'polypeptide(L)'
;MTVLELEAAVRRMLEEAQSSSPENAMSVADLRTNLAELFEDLGELFARAPEKRDQPHWRLWVMDVDDSAPATFAVAVVHPQNVELFAGTADPSALHGLQDGGYAGPPEKLAEVLAERGATLSPVRIDTPARTAHAWTGYEP
;
A
#
# COMPACT_ATOMS: atom_id res chain seq x y z
N MET A 1 0.36 13.47 -12.79
CA MET A 1 1.42 12.97 -11.93
C MET A 1 2.50 12.32 -12.76
N THR A 2 3.72 12.85 -12.69
CA THR A 2 4.96 12.28 -13.24
C THR A 2 5.59 11.30 -12.23
N VAL A 3 6.62 10.56 -12.64
CA VAL A 3 7.40 9.67 -11.75
C VAL A 3 8.06 10.44 -10.61
N LEU A 4 8.60 11.64 -10.88
CA LEU A 4 9.21 12.50 -9.86
C LEU A 4 8.18 13.04 -8.87
N GLU A 5 7.01 13.47 -9.38
CA GLU A 5 5.89 13.90 -8.52
C GLU A 5 5.37 12.76 -7.64
N LEU A 6 5.30 11.53 -8.19
CA LEU A 6 4.91 10.34 -7.44
C LEU A 6 5.94 10.03 -6.34
N GLU A 7 7.24 10.06 -6.64
CA GLU A 7 8.26 9.79 -5.64
C GLU A 7 8.25 10.81 -4.50
N ALA A 8 8.07 12.10 -4.81
CA ALA A 8 7.92 13.14 -3.80
C ALA A 8 6.65 12.97 -2.96
N ALA A 9 5.53 12.60 -3.59
CA ALA A 9 4.27 12.34 -2.89
C ALA A 9 4.37 11.12 -1.96
N VAL A 10 5.00 10.03 -2.42
CA VAL A 10 5.23 8.81 -1.62
C VAL A 10 6.11 9.13 -0.42
N ARG A 11 7.21 9.86 -0.63
CA ARG A 11 8.09 10.29 0.46
C ARG A 11 7.31 11.04 1.53
N ARG A 12 6.54 12.05 1.13
CA ARG A 12 5.72 12.83 2.06
C ARG A 12 4.68 11.96 2.77
N MET A 13 4.00 11.07 2.05
CA MET A 13 3.02 10.16 2.63
C MET A 13 3.62 9.30 3.74
N LEU A 14 4.82 8.74 3.51
CA LEU A 14 5.53 7.91 4.48
C LEU A 14 6.09 8.72 5.66
N GLU A 15 6.59 9.94 5.43
CA GLU A 15 7.03 10.86 6.49
C GLU A 15 5.88 11.21 7.44
N GLU A 16 4.69 11.46 6.92
CA GLU A 16 3.48 11.73 7.72
C GLU A 16 2.92 10.47 8.41
N ALA A 17 3.21 9.29 7.87
CA ALA A 17 2.81 8.00 8.43
C ALA A 17 3.85 7.41 9.40
N GLN A 18 4.94 8.12 9.70
CA GLN A 18 6.08 7.53 10.37
C GLN A 18 5.79 7.19 11.84
N SER A 19 6.08 5.95 12.23
CA SER A 19 6.09 5.54 13.64
C SER A 19 7.14 6.31 14.46
N SER A 20 6.91 6.42 15.76
CA SER A 20 7.92 6.90 16.71
C SER A 20 9.13 5.97 16.82
N SER A 21 9.00 4.70 16.41
CA SER A 21 10.11 3.74 16.35
C SER A 21 10.75 3.74 14.96
N PRO A 22 12.04 4.08 14.83
CA PRO A 22 12.75 4.04 13.54
C PRO A 22 12.82 2.65 12.93
N GLU A 23 12.77 1.59 13.74
CA GLU A 23 12.82 0.20 13.29
C GLU A 23 11.52 -0.19 12.55
N ASN A 24 10.41 0.48 12.86
CA ASN A 24 9.13 0.31 12.19
C ASN A 24 8.94 1.26 11.00
N ALA A 25 9.97 2.01 10.59
CA ALA A 25 9.84 2.96 9.47
C ALA A 25 9.88 2.24 8.12
N MET A 26 8.93 2.54 7.24
CA MET A 26 8.95 2.09 5.85
C MET A 26 9.65 3.15 4.98
N SER A 27 10.64 2.76 4.20
CA SER A 27 11.28 3.66 3.24
C SER A 27 10.55 3.69 1.90
N VAL A 28 10.84 4.73 1.11
CA VAL A 28 10.39 4.82 -0.29
C VAL A 28 10.88 3.63 -1.11
N ALA A 29 12.09 3.13 -0.83
CA ALA A 29 12.67 1.99 -1.53
C ALA A 29 11.91 0.69 -1.17
N ASP A 30 11.55 0.50 0.10
CA ASP A 30 10.76 -0.66 0.54
C ASP A 30 9.40 -0.68 -0.15
N LEU A 31 8.68 0.45 -0.14
CA LEU A 31 7.37 0.54 -0.79
C LEU A 31 7.48 0.35 -2.31
N ARG A 32 8.54 0.87 -2.95
CA ARG A 32 8.79 0.68 -4.38
C ARG A 32 8.97 -0.80 -4.71
N THR A 33 9.81 -1.51 -3.97
CA THR A 33 10.06 -2.95 -4.14
C THR A 33 8.78 -3.74 -3.93
N ASN A 34 8.09 -3.51 -2.81
CA ASN A 34 6.83 -4.17 -2.46
C ASN A 34 5.73 -3.97 -3.52
N LEU A 35 5.64 -2.77 -4.10
CA LEU A 35 4.67 -2.48 -5.16
C LEU A 35 5.05 -3.16 -6.49
N ALA A 36 6.34 -3.29 -6.80
CA ALA A 36 6.81 -4.04 -7.96
C ALA A 36 6.43 -5.53 -7.85
N GLU A 37 6.68 -6.14 -6.69
CA GLU A 37 6.29 -7.54 -6.40
C GLU A 37 4.77 -7.74 -6.52
N LEU A 38 3.96 -6.79 -6.06
CA LEU A 38 2.51 -6.83 -6.27
C LEU A 38 2.14 -6.83 -7.75
N PHE A 39 2.80 -6.02 -8.58
CA PHE A 39 2.52 -6.01 -10.02
C PHE A 39 2.89 -7.32 -10.70
N GLU A 40 4.01 -7.94 -10.32
CA GLU A 40 4.39 -9.27 -10.81
C GLU A 40 3.34 -10.33 -10.44
N ASP A 41 2.93 -10.38 -9.17
CA ASP A 41 1.88 -11.30 -8.69
C ASP A 41 0.55 -11.09 -9.44
N LEU A 42 0.18 -9.84 -9.72
CA LEU A 42 -1.02 -9.52 -10.49
C LEU A 42 -0.86 -9.90 -11.96
N GLY A 43 0.33 -9.73 -12.55
CA GLY A 43 0.65 -10.20 -13.89
C GLY A 43 0.41 -11.70 -14.04
N GLU A 44 0.96 -12.50 -13.11
CA GLU A 44 0.74 -13.94 -13.06
C GLU A 44 -0.74 -14.29 -12.86
N LEU A 45 -1.44 -13.58 -11.95
CA LEU A 45 -2.87 -13.77 -11.72
C LEU A 45 -3.68 -13.51 -12.99
N PHE A 46 -3.38 -12.44 -13.74
CA PHE A 46 -4.13 -12.09 -14.94
C PHE A 46 -3.83 -13.01 -16.11
N ALA A 47 -2.63 -13.60 -16.16
CA ALA A 47 -2.32 -14.65 -17.14
C ALA A 47 -3.18 -15.90 -16.91
N ARG A 48 -3.43 -16.29 -15.65
CA ARG A 48 -4.25 -17.47 -15.30
C ARG A 48 -5.75 -17.21 -15.22
N ALA A 49 -6.17 -15.98 -14.91
CA ALA A 49 -7.56 -15.58 -14.69
C ALA A 49 -7.82 -14.16 -15.26
N PRO A 50 -7.93 -14.01 -16.60
CA PRO A 50 -8.07 -12.71 -17.25
C PRO A 50 -9.28 -11.90 -16.78
N GLU A 51 -10.37 -12.55 -16.40
CA GLU A 51 -11.60 -11.93 -15.88
C GLU A 51 -11.40 -11.19 -14.54
N LYS A 52 -10.26 -11.42 -13.88
CA LYS A 52 -9.87 -10.71 -12.66
C LYS A 52 -9.24 -9.34 -12.93
N ARG A 53 -8.85 -9.04 -14.18
CA ARG A 53 -8.18 -7.77 -14.52
C ARG A 53 -9.06 -6.54 -14.30
N ASP A 54 -10.37 -6.68 -14.48
CA ASP A 54 -11.32 -5.57 -14.33
C ASP A 54 -11.77 -5.34 -12.87
N GLN A 55 -11.29 -6.16 -11.93
CA GLN A 55 -11.60 -6.06 -10.50
C GLN A 55 -10.46 -5.31 -9.78
N PRO A 56 -10.75 -4.45 -8.79
CA PRO A 56 -9.72 -3.86 -7.95
C PRO A 56 -9.01 -4.93 -7.10
N HIS A 57 -7.70 -4.82 -6.98
CA HIS A 57 -6.86 -5.66 -6.11
C HIS A 57 -6.19 -4.80 -5.06
N TRP A 58 -5.81 -5.38 -3.93
CA TRP A 58 -5.15 -4.62 -2.88
C TRP A 58 -4.12 -5.45 -2.14
N ARG A 59 -3.17 -4.76 -1.51
CA ARG A 59 -2.21 -5.35 -0.59
C ARG A 59 -1.91 -4.37 0.54
N LEU A 60 -1.79 -4.90 1.75
CA LEU A 60 -1.33 -4.22 2.94
C LEU A 60 0.09 -4.71 3.25
N TRP A 61 1.00 -3.79 3.52
CA TRP A 61 2.35 -4.07 4.01
C TRP A 61 2.53 -3.43 5.38
N VAL A 62 3.15 -4.16 6.29
CA VAL A 62 3.32 -3.77 7.69
C VAL A 62 4.81 -3.83 8.05
N MET A 63 5.31 -2.79 8.72
CA MET A 63 6.64 -2.70 9.31
C MET A 63 6.51 -2.65 10.83
N ASP A 64 6.74 -3.79 11.47
CA ASP A 64 6.54 -4.03 12.90
C ASP A 64 7.71 -4.81 13.53
N VAL A 65 8.94 -4.41 13.18
CA VAL A 65 10.18 -4.98 13.73
C VAL A 65 10.21 -4.84 15.26
N ASP A 66 9.75 -3.70 15.77
CA ASP A 66 9.56 -3.39 17.19
C ASP A 66 8.08 -3.52 17.55
N ASP A 67 7.72 -4.64 18.18
CA ASP A 67 6.35 -4.98 18.59
C ASP A 67 5.84 -4.13 19.76
N SER A 68 6.73 -3.37 20.42
CA SER A 68 6.39 -2.48 21.53
C SER A 68 5.94 -1.09 21.08
N ALA A 69 6.09 -0.77 19.79
CA ALA A 69 5.72 0.50 19.18
C ALA A 69 4.67 0.33 18.07
N PRO A 70 3.94 1.40 17.70
CA PRO A 70 3.08 1.35 16.54
C PRO A 70 3.85 0.92 15.28
N ALA A 71 3.24 0.07 14.45
CA ALA A 71 3.76 -0.32 13.16
C ALA A 71 3.47 0.76 12.12
N THR A 72 4.40 1.01 11.20
CA THR A 72 4.08 1.77 9.98
C THR A 72 3.49 0.80 8.97
N PHE A 73 2.45 1.21 8.27
CA PHE A 73 1.89 0.40 7.18
C PHE A 73 1.67 1.23 5.93
N ALA A 74 1.61 0.54 4.79
CA ALA A 74 1.18 1.08 3.52
C ALA A 74 0.19 0.14 2.86
N VAL A 75 -0.77 0.72 2.13
CA VAL A 75 -1.75 0.00 1.33
C VAL A 75 -1.65 0.46 -0.10
N ALA A 76 -1.65 -0.49 -1.03
CA ALA A 76 -1.93 -0.24 -2.44
C ALA A 76 -3.29 -0.79 -2.81
N VAL A 77 -4.08 -0.02 -3.55
CA VAL A 77 -5.27 -0.47 -4.26
C VAL A 77 -5.04 -0.28 -5.75
N VAL A 78 -4.97 -1.38 -6.49
CA VAL A 78 -4.72 -1.41 -7.92
C VAL A 78 -6.05 -1.55 -8.65
N HIS A 79 -6.46 -0.49 -9.32
CA HIS A 79 -7.58 -0.47 -10.25
C HIS A 79 -7.07 -0.67 -11.69
N PRO A 80 -7.95 -0.94 -12.67
CA PRO A 80 -7.54 -1.11 -14.06
C PRO A 80 -6.82 0.12 -14.65
N GLN A 81 -7.11 1.33 -14.15
CA GLN A 81 -6.60 2.59 -14.72
C GLN A 81 -5.63 3.34 -13.79
N ASN A 82 -5.69 3.09 -12.49
CA ASN A 82 -4.98 3.85 -11.48
C ASN A 82 -4.56 2.97 -10.30
N VAL A 83 -3.58 3.46 -9.55
CA VAL A 83 -3.15 2.89 -8.28
C VAL A 83 -3.34 3.95 -7.20
N GLU A 84 -4.06 3.56 -6.15
CA GLU A 84 -4.19 4.35 -4.96
C GLU A 84 -3.18 3.87 -3.91
N LEU A 85 -2.47 4.81 -3.28
CA LEU A 85 -1.59 4.54 -2.14
C LEU A 85 -2.02 5.38 -0.95
N PHE A 86 -2.03 4.76 0.22
CA PHE A 86 -2.12 5.45 1.50
C PHE A 86 -1.32 4.70 2.55
N ALA A 87 -0.94 5.41 3.62
CA ALA A 87 -0.14 4.87 4.70
C ALA A 87 -0.64 5.38 6.04
N GLY A 88 -0.17 4.77 7.12
CA GLY A 88 -0.48 5.20 8.48
C GLY A 88 0.30 4.42 9.51
N THR A 89 -0.08 4.62 10.77
CA THR A 89 0.39 3.82 11.91
C THR A 89 -0.77 3.14 12.61
N ALA A 90 -0.51 1.98 13.19
CA ALA A 90 -1.47 1.27 14.03
C ALA A 90 -0.75 0.32 14.98
N ASP A 91 -1.48 -0.24 15.95
CA ASP A 91 -1.02 -1.37 16.73
C ASP A 91 -0.76 -2.59 15.79
N PRO A 92 0.40 -3.27 15.88
CA PRO A 92 0.71 -4.41 15.01
C PRO A 92 -0.37 -5.50 15.01
N SER A 93 -0.94 -5.81 16.18
CA SER A 93 -1.95 -6.87 16.31
C SER A 93 -3.25 -6.54 15.56
N ALA A 94 -3.62 -5.26 15.48
CA ALA A 94 -4.79 -4.80 14.74
C ALA A 94 -4.60 -4.96 13.21
N LEU A 95 -3.37 -4.80 12.72
CA LEU A 95 -2.99 -4.94 11.32
C LEU A 95 -2.90 -6.40 10.88
N HIS A 96 -2.23 -7.26 11.67
CA HIS A 96 -2.11 -8.69 11.37
C HIS A 96 -3.48 -9.37 11.23
N GLY A 97 -4.45 -8.99 12.05
CA GLY A 97 -5.81 -9.52 11.93
C GLY A 97 -6.49 -9.18 10.58
N LEU A 98 -6.08 -8.11 9.89
CA LEU A 98 -6.58 -7.75 8.56
C LEU A 98 -5.80 -8.45 7.45
N GLN A 99 -4.47 -8.57 7.63
CA GLN A 99 -3.57 -9.23 6.68
C GLN A 99 -3.83 -10.74 6.61
N ASP A 100 -3.90 -11.42 7.76
CA ASP A 100 -4.04 -12.88 7.85
C ASP A 100 -5.49 -13.34 7.67
N GLY A 101 -6.43 -12.59 8.24
CA GLY A 101 -7.87 -12.91 8.16
C GLY A 101 -8.45 -12.69 6.78
N GLY A 102 -7.78 -11.87 5.96
CA GLY A 102 -8.26 -11.44 4.65
C GLY A 102 -9.43 -10.46 4.78
N TYR A 103 -9.35 -9.36 4.05
CA TYR A 103 -10.48 -8.44 3.89
C TYR A 103 -11.27 -8.77 2.62
N ALA A 104 -12.52 -9.21 2.81
CA ALA A 104 -13.43 -9.61 1.72
C ALA A 104 -14.37 -8.48 1.27
N GLY A 105 -14.23 -7.28 1.86
CA GLY A 105 -15.05 -6.13 1.49
C GLY A 105 -14.49 -5.35 0.29
N PRO A 106 -15.17 -4.26 -0.10
CA PRO A 106 -14.72 -3.40 -1.20
C PRO A 106 -13.41 -2.68 -0.84
N PRO A 107 -12.37 -2.70 -1.70
CA PRO A 107 -11.09 -2.06 -1.40
C PRO A 107 -11.16 -0.56 -1.07
N GLU A 108 -12.15 0.15 -1.61
CA GLU A 108 -12.39 1.57 -1.32
C GLU A 108 -12.67 1.85 0.17
N LYS A 109 -13.15 0.84 0.92
CA LYS A 109 -13.42 0.95 2.36
C LYS A 109 -12.24 0.55 3.24
N LEU A 110 -11.10 0.13 2.67
CA LEU A 110 -9.93 -0.29 3.47
C LEU A 110 -9.47 0.79 4.44
N ALA A 111 -9.48 2.06 4.03
CA ALA A 111 -9.08 3.18 4.88
C ALA A 111 -10.05 3.36 6.08
N GLU A 112 -11.35 3.21 5.85
CA GLU A 112 -12.37 3.25 6.90
C GLU A 112 -12.19 2.08 7.88
N VAL A 113 -12.02 0.86 7.37
CA VAL A 113 -11.82 -0.35 8.19
C VAL A 113 -10.55 -0.25 9.03
N LEU A 114 -9.47 0.30 8.48
CA LEU A 114 -8.23 0.54 9.22
C LEU A 114 -8.44 1.60 10.31
N ALA A 115 -9.12 2.70 10.00
CA ALA A 115 -9.43 3.74 10.98
C ALA A 115 -10.31 3.22 12.13
N GLU A 116 -11.34 2.42 11.83
CA GLU A 116 -12.20 1.76 12.83
C GLU A 116 -11.42 0.81 13.74
N ARG A 117 -10.30 0.25 13.24
CA ARG A 117 -9.37 -0.60 14.00
C ARG A 117 -8.30 0.20 14.76
N GLY A 118 -8.41 1.53 14.78
CA GLY A 118 -7.51 2.41 15.52
C GLY A 118 -6.28 2.87 14.74
N ALA A 119 -6.24 2.67 13.42
CA ALA A 119 -5.16 3.21 12.60
C ALA A 119 -5.24 4.74 12.52
N THR A 120 -4.08 5.38 12.64
CA THR A 120 -3.89 6.79 12.31
C THR A 120 -3.37 6.91 10.89
N LEU A 121 -4.21 7.42 9.99
CA LEU A 121 -3.86 7.56 8.58
C LEU A 121 -3.06 8.85 8.31
N SER A 122 -2.09 8.75 7.40
CA SER A 122 -1.50 9.93 6.77
C SER A 122 -2.58 10.75 6.06
N PRO A 123 -2.56 12.09 6.15
CA PRO A 123 -3.48 12.93 5.40
C PRO A 123 -3.17 12.92 3.89
N VAL A 124 -2.01 12.37 3.49
CA VAL A 124 -1.61 12.28 2.09
C VAL A 124 -2.09 10.94 1.53
N ARG A 125 -3.06 11.02 0.61
CA ARG A 125 -3.46 9.90 -0.24
C ARG A 125 -3.03 10.18 -1.67
N ILE A 126 -2.49 9.17 -2.33
CA ILE A 126 -1.98 9.27 -3.69
C ILE A 126 -2.94 8.51 -4.58
N ASP A 127 -3.37 9.13 -5.67
CA ASP A 127 -4.05 8.48 -6.78
C ASP A 127 -3.27 8.77 -8.06
N THR A 128 -2.67 7.74 -8.65
CA THR A 128 -1.77 7.87 -9.79
C THR A 128 -2.17 6.94 -10.93
N PRO A 129 -2.01 7.34 -12.20
CA PRO A 129 -2.23 6.42 -13.32
C PRO A 129 -1.38 5.16 -13.19
N ALA A 130 -1.93 3.99 -13.51
CA ALA A 130 -1.23 2.71 -13.40
C ALA A 130 0.10 2.70 -14.18
N ARG A 131 0.11 3.31 -15.38
CA ARG A 131 1.34 3.52 -16.17
C ARG A 131 2.44 4.28 -15.43
N THR A 132 2.08 5.24 -14.58
CA THR A 132 3.05 6.04 -13.81
C THR A 132 3.59 5.21 -12.66
N ALA A 133 2.75 4.41 -12.00
CA ALA A 133 3.17 3.49 -10.95
C ALA A 133 4.10 2.38 -11.49
N HIS A 134 3.79 1.81 -12.66
CA HIS A 134 4.66 0.84 -13.35
C HIS A 134 6.02 1.46 -13.68
N ALA A 135 6.03 2.64 -14.30
CA ALA A 135 7.28 3.34 -14.61
C ALA A 135 8.09 3.71 -13.35
N TRP A 136 7.41 4.05 -12.24
CA TRP A 136 8.07 4.36 -10.98
C TRP A 136 8.67 3.13 -10.29
N THR A 137 8.07 1.96 -10.45
CA THR A 137 8.58 0.68 -9.91
C THR A 137 9.63 0.03 -10.82
N GLY A 138 9.68 0.42 -12.11
CA GLY A 138 10.49 -0.26 -13.12
C GLY A 138 9.84 -1.54 -13.65
N TYR A 139 8.57 -1.78 -13.32
CA TYR A 139 7.80 -2.92 -13.80
C TYR A 139 7.40 -2.74 -15.27
N GLU A 140 7.73 -3.70 -16.12
CA GLU A 140 7.33 -3.77 -17.53
C GLU A 140 6.27 -4.88 -17.70
N PRO A 141 4.99 -4.54 -17.97
CA PRO A 141 3.87 -5.48 -18.04
C PRO A 141 3.87 -6.39 -19.28
#